data_AF-A0A941QLE5-F1
#
_entry.id   AF-A0A941QLE5-F1
#
_cell.length_a   1.000
_cell.length_b   1.000
_cell.length_c   1.000
_cell.angle_alpha   90.00
_cell.angle_beta   90.00
_cell.angle_gamma   90.00
#
_symmetry.space_group_name_H-M   'P 1'
#
loop_
_entity.id
_entity.type
_entity.pdbx_description
1 polymer ?
#
loop_
_entity_poly.entity_id
_entity_poly.type
_entity_poly.pdbx_seq_one_letter_code
_entity_poly.pdbx_strand_id
1 'polypeptide(L)'
;MIPKFLVAGIAGVASTLVFGSAGSAHHGVTGRYDGASPLLISGSVEAATFAPPHPVLTVRVDGAGRVDAQTGRPEEYFGAVIVPEAMVGNSHEIELSPVSMFYRLSEVLEPGDRITLVALRNCLPPHQLRSTWVRLESGEVRSYEGDWAPVVETC
;
A
#
# COMPACT_ATOMS: atom_id res chain seq x y z
N MET A 1 -55.57 37.47 -27.90
CA MET A 1 -55.60 36.15 -28.56
C MET A 1 -54.17 35.60 -28.61
N ILE A 2 -53.98 34.44 -27.97
CA ILE A 2 -52.89 33.43 -28.09
C ILE A 2 -51.47 33.83 -27.58
N PRO A 3 -50.91 33.10 -26.58
CA PRO A 3 -49.61 33.39 -25.97
C PRO A 3 -48.44 32.75 -26.76
N LYS A 4 -47.23 33.28 -26.62
CA LYS A 4 -46.00 32.61 -27.07
C LYS A 4 -45.11 32.23 -25.90
N PHE A 5 -45.26 30.96 -25.55
CA PHE A 5 -44.33 29.98 -24.99
C PHE A 5 -42.93 30.44 -24.54
N LEU A 6 -42.68 30.21 -23.25
CA LEU A 6 -41.56 29.44 -22.68
C LEU A 6 -40.39 29.14 -23.63
N VAL A 7 -39.21 29.69 -23.32
CA VAL A 7 -37.92 29.14 -23.79
C VAL A 7 -37.32 28.36 -22.63
N ALA A 8 -37.38 27.03 -22.75
CA ALA A 8 -36.51 26.08 -22.03
C ALA A 8 -35.04 26.37 -22.42
N GLY A 9 -34.05 26.35 -21.53
CA GLY A 9 -33.82 25.35 -20.49
C GLY A 9 -32.98 24.20 -21.04
N ILE A 10 -31.70 24.45 -21.39
CA ILE A 10 -30.66 23.42 -21.48
C ILE A 10 -29.33 24.05 -21.03
N ALA A 11 -29.05 23.96 -19.73
CA ALA A 11 -27.69 24.12 -19.22
C ALA A 11 -26.94 22.83 -19.56
N GLY A 12 -26.10 22.89 -20.61
CA GLY A 12 -25.22 21.78 -20.98
C GLY A 12 -24.16 21.57 -19.90
N VAL A 13 -24.37 20.59 -19.03
CA VAL A 13 -23.32 20.09 -18.14
C VAL A 13 -22.33 19.32 -19.00
N ALA A 14 -21.25 19.98 -19.40
CA ALA A 14 -20.11 19.35 -20.02
C ALA A 14 -19.50 18.37 -19.01
N SER A 15 -19.84 17.09 -19.16
CA SER A 15 -19.20 16.01 -18.41
C SER A 15 -17.79 15.83 -18.96
N THR A 16 -16.82 16.49 -18.33
CA THR A 16 -15.39 16.22 -18.52
C THR A 16 -15.10 14.80 -18.02
N LEU A 17 -15.10 13.84 -18.96
CA LEU A 17 -14.51 12.54 -18.76
C LEU A 17 -12.99 12.74 -18.60
N VAL A 18 -12.55 12.86 -17.35
CA VAL A 18 -11.14 12.75 -16.99
C VAL A 18 -10.77 11.29 -17.19
N PHE A 19 -10.18 10.99 -18.36
CA PHE A 19 -9.52 9.72 -18.59
C PHE A 19 -8.33 9.65 -17.63
N GLY A 20 -8.53 8.98 -16.50
CA GLY A 20 -7.48 8.65 -15.56
C GLY A 20 -6.34 7.99 -16.32
N SER A 21 -5.15 8.55 -16.12
CA SER A 21 -3.89 8.07 -16.68
C SER A 21 -3.81 6.56 -16.54
N ALA A 22 -3.71 5.84 -17.66
CA ALA A 22 -3.27 4.46 -17.63
C ALA A 22 -1.83 4.47 -17.10
N GLY A 23 -1.70 4.35 -15.78
CA GLY A 23 -0.43 4.08 -15.14
C GLY A 23 0.13 2.84 -15.80
N SER A 24 1.30 2.98 -16.41
CA SER A 24 2.05 1.87 -16.96
C SER A 24 2.23 0.85 -15.84
N ALA A 25 1.39 -0.18 -15.80
CA ALA A 25 1.53 -1.29 -14.86
C ALA A 25 2.71 -2.14 -15.33
N HIS A 26 3.92 -1.69 -15.03
CA HIS A 26 5.10 -2.54 -15.03
C HIS A 26 4.92 -3.56 -13.91
N HIS A 27 4.29 -4.69 -14.26
CA HIS A 27 4.10 -5.85 -13.40
C HIS A 27 5.46 -6.33 -12.86
N GLY A 28 5.75 -5.97 -11.61
CA GLY A 28 6.42 -6.78 -10.56
C GLY A 28 7.78 -7.44 -10.79
N VAL A 29 8.33 -7.51 -12.00
CA VAL A 29 9.53 -8.31 -12.31
C VAL A 29 10.82 -7.46 -12.24
N THR A 30 10.72 -6.14 -12.41
CA THR A 30 11.90 -5.25 -12.43
C THR A 30 12.20 -4.58 -11.10
N GLY A 31 11.49 -4.94 -10.02
CA GLY A 31 11.73 -4.36 -8.69
C GLY A 31 13.08 -4.82 -8.11
N ARG A 32 13.80 -3.92 -7.46
CA ARG A 32 14.92 -4.25 -6.57
C ARG A 32 14.61 -3.60 -5.24
N TYR A 33 14.66 -4.33 -4.14
CA TYR A 33 14.18 -3.83 -2.85
C TYR A 33 15.31 -3.77 -1.84
N ASP A 34 15.44 -2.66 -1.12
CA ASP A 34 16.47 -2.47 -0.10
C ASP A 34 16.17 -3.29 1.16
N GLY A 35 16.87 -4.41 1.33
CA GLY A 35 16.78 -5.24 2.53
C GLY A 35 17.66 -4.76 3.69
N ALA A 36 18.56 -3.81 3.45
CA ALA A 36 19.43 -3.20 4.46
C ALA A 36 18.73 -2.09 5.26
N SER A 37 17.66 -1.51 4.70
CA SER A 37 16.87 -0.45 5.34
C SER A 37 15.36 -0.80 5.42
N PRO A 38 14.97 -1.93 6.05
CA PRO A 38 13.57 -2.29 6.16
C PRO A 38 12.79 -1.26 6.99
N LEU A 39 11.60 -0.91 6.50
CA LEU A 39 10.74 0.12 7.10
C LEU A 39 9.64 -0.53 7.94
N LEU A 40 9.56 -0.15 9.21
CA LEU A 40 8.43 -0.48 10.07
C LEU A 40 7.32 0.54 9.85
N ILE A 41 6.14 0.05 9.50
CA ILE A 41 4.94 0.85 9.30
C ILE A 41 3.93 0.34 10.30
N SER A 42 3.68 1.10 11.36
CA SER A 42 2.68 0.77 12.37
C SER A 42 1.70 1.93 12.49
N GLY A 43 0.43 1.64 12.32
CA GLY A 43 -0.60 2.67 12.43
C GLY A 43 -1.95 2.21 11.91
N SER A 44 -2.76 3.18 11.49
CA SER A 44 -4.16 2.99 11.15
C SER A 44 -4.35 2.89 9.64
N VAL A 45 -5.15 1.91 9.20
CA VAL A 45 -5.54 1.76 7.79
C VAL A 45 -6.51 2.89 7.42
N GLU A 46 -6.18 3.67 6.39
CA GLU A 46 -7.06 4.73 5.87
C GLU A 46 -7.82 4.28 4.63
N ALA A 47 -7.21 3.41 3.82
CA ALA A 47 -7.84 2.79 2.66
C ALA A 47 -7.25 1.40 2.39
N ALA A 48 -8.03 0.53 1.77
CA ALA A 48 -7.57 -0.79 1.35
C ALA A 48 -8.24 -1.19 0.04
N THR A 49 -7.46 -1.77 -0.87
CA THR A 49 -7.94 -2.38 -2.12
C THR A 49 -7.42 -3.80 -2.19
N PHE A 50 -8.32 -4.78 -2.27
CA PHE A 50 -7.98 -6.21 -2.35
C PHE A 50 -8.33 -6.78 -3.73
N ALA A 51 -7.81 -6.16 -4.79
CA ALA A 51 -8.10 -6.54 -6.18
C ALA A 51 -6.79 -6.73 -6.97
N PRO A 52 -6.80 -7.49 -8.09
CA PRO A 52 -5.63 -7.59 -8.96
C PRO A 52 -5.17 -6.20 -9.49
N PRO A 53 -3.87 -6.00 -9.76
CA PRO A 53 -2.79 -6.98 -9.75
C PRO A 53 -2.19 -7.26 -8.37
N HIS A 54 -2.39 -6.38 -7.39
CA HIS A 54 -1.85 -6.50 -6.02
C HIS A 54 -2.86 -5.93 -5.02
N PRO A 55 -3.01 -6.54 -3.84
CA PRO A 55 -3.64 -5.84 -2.73
C PRO A 55 -2.79 -4.62 -2.33
N VAL A 56 -3.46 -3.51 -2.02
CA VAL A 56 -2.82 -2.24 -1.65
C VAL A 56 -3.46 -1.71 -0.38
N LEU A 57 -2.64 -1.29 0.56
CA LEU A 57 -3.06 -0.63 1.80
C LEU A 57 -2.53 0.79 1.85
N THR A 58 -3.38 1.75 2.22
CA THR A 58 -2.94 3.10 2.63
C THR A 58 -2.97 3.17 4.14
N VAL A 59 -1.82 3.41 4.77
CA VAL A 59 -1.66 3.39 6.23
C VAL A 59 -1.10 4.72 6.70
N ARG A 60 -1.75 5.35 7.68
CA ARG A 60 -1.19 6.50 8.40
C ARG A 60 -0.37 6.02 9.58
N VAL A 61 0.89 6.44 9.62
CA VAL A 61 1.85 5.99 10.64
C VAL A 61 1.66 6.80 11.93
N ASP A 62 1.34 6.14 13.04
CA ASP A 62 0.95 6.83 14.27
C ASP A 62 2.17 7.27 15.14
N GLY A 63 3.36 6.71 14.92
CA GLY A 63 4.58 7.07 15.65
C GLY A 63 5.66 5.98 15.62
N ALA A 64 6.83 6.27 16.21
CA ALA A 64 7.88 5.27 16.42
C ALA A 64 7.44 4.25 17.48
N GLY A 65 6.54 3.35 17.11
CA GLY A 65 6.25 2.15 17.87
C GLY A 65 7.46 1.23 17.81
N ARG A 66 7.96 0.79 18.96
CA ARG A 66 9.00 -0.23 19.02
C ARG A 66 8.32 -1.59 18.96
N VAL A 67 8.02 -2.04 17.74
CA VAL A 67 7.65 -3.44 17.56
C VAL A 67 8.95 -4.22 17.60
N ASP A 68 9.05 -5.21 18.50
CA ASP A 68 10.03 -6.28 18.33
C ASP A 68 9.57 -7.07 17.11
N ALA A 69 9.89 -6.52 15.93
CA ALA A 69 9.53 -7.09 14.64
C ALA A 69 10.47 -8.26 14.39
N GLN A 70 10.30 -9.31 15.21
CA GLN A 70 10.82 -10.63 14.90
C GLN A 70 10.00 -11.14 13.72
N THR A 71 10.37 -10.68 12.53
CA THR A 71 9.76 -11.09 11.27
C THR A 71 10.04 -12.58 11.01
N GLY A 72 11.13 -13.11 11.59
CA GLY A 72 11.61 -14.46 11.32
C GLY A 72 12.29 -14.59 9.96
N ARG A 73 12.61 -13.47 9.29
CA ARG A 73 12.99 -13.43 7.87
C ARG A 73 14.30 -12.68 7.64
N PRO A 74 15.42 -13.16 8.21
CA PRO A 74 16.72 -12.48 8.11
C PRO A 74 17.23 -12.40 6.67
N GLU A 75 16.83 -13.31 5.78
CA GLU A 75 17.24 -13.31 4.36
C GLU A 75 16.55 -12.19 3.54
N GLU A 76 15.38 -11.70 3.99
CA GLU A 76 14.67 -10.59 3.32
C GLU A 76 14.87 -9.25 4.04
N TYR A 77 14.94 -9.29 5.37
CA TYR A 77 15.11 -8.13 6.23
C TYR A 77 16.39 -8.28 7.06
N PHE A 78 17.55 -8.13 6.41
CA PHE A 78 18.86 -8.28 7.07
C PHE A 78 19.36 -6.98 7.73
N GLY A 79 18.75 -5.85 7.40
CA GLY A 79 19.01 -4.56 8.01
C GLY A 79 18.33 -4.33 9.36
N ALA A 80 18.71 -3.24 10.03
CA ALA A 80 17.97 -2.76 11.19
C ALA A 80 16.61 -2.22 10.72
N VAL A 81 15.53 -2.72 11.32
CA VAL A 81 14.17 -2.23 11.07
C VAL A 81 14.01 -0.84 11.67
N ILE A 82 13.65 0.15 10.84
CA ILE A 82 13.55 1.56 11.23
C ILE A 82 12.17 2.15 10.96
N VAL A 83 11.79 3.17 11.73
CA VAL A 83 10.67 4.07 11.40
C VAL A 83 11.28 5.44 11.09
N PRO A 84 11.40 5.84 9.82
CA PRO A 84 11.89 7.18 9.49
C PRO A 84 10.95 8.25 10.07
N GLU A 85 11.51 9.30 10.69
CA GLU A 85 10.72 10.40 11.26
C GLU A 85 9.79 11.03 10.21
N ALA A 86 10.27 11.13 8.96
CA ALA A 86 9.49 11.64 7.83
C ALA A 86 8.23 10.81 7.50
N MET A 87 8.11 9.56 7.95
CA MET A 87 6.90 8.77 7.77
C MET A 87 5.85 9.03 8.86
N VAL A 88 6.28 9.46 10.05
CA VAL A 88 5.38 9.62 11.19
C VAL A 88 4.34 10.71 10.91
N GLY A 89 3.07 10.39 11.15
CA GLY A 89 1.92 11.25 10.89
C GLY A 89 1.45 11.27 9.44
N ASN A 90 2.21 10.68 8.51
CA ASN A 90 1.90 10.67 7.09
C ASN A 90 1.29 9.33 6.64
N SER A 91 0.52 9.41 5.55
CA SER A 91 -0.09 8.24 4.91
C SER A 91 0.82 7.70 3.81
N HIS A 92 0.99 6.38 3.80
CA HIS A 92 1.81 5.68 2.82
C HIS A 92 1.02 4.56 2.17
N GLU A 93 1.25 4.37 0.87
CA GLU A 93 0.72 3.26 0.11
C GLU A 93 1.71 2.09 0.16
N ILE A 94 1.21 0.90 0.47
CA ILE A 94 1.99 -0.33 0.59
C ILE A 94 1.33 -1.39 -0.29
N GLU A 95 2.08 -1.88 -1.27
CA GLU A 95 1.68 -3.04 -2.07
C GLU A 95 1.97 -4.34 -1.29
N LEU A 96 1.00 -5.24 -1.24
CA LEU A 96 1.19 -6.58 -0.72
C LEU A 96 1.51 -7.55 -1.86
N SER A 97 2.20 -8.65 -1.55
CA SER A 97 2.42 -9.71 -2.53
C SER A 97 1.09 -10.23 -3.10
N PRO A 98 1.04 -10.58 -4.41
CA PRO A 98 -0.19 -10.94 -5.10
C PRO A 98 -0.56 -12.40 -4.85
N VAL A 99 -0.70 -12.77 -3.57
CA VAL A 99 -1.00 -14.13 -3.13
C VAL A 99 -2.32 -14.19 -2.37
N SER A 100 -3.02 -15.31 -2.49
CA SER A 100 -4.40 -15.47 -2.01
C SER A 100 -4.60 -15.09 -0.53
N MET A 101 -3.58 -15.29 0.31
CA MET A 101 -3.64 -14.91 1.72
C MET A 101 -3.77 -13.39 1.94
N PHE A 102 -3.16 -12.56 1.09
CA PHE A 102 -3.26 -11.10 1.23
C PHE A 102 -4.54 -10.53 0.61
N TYR A 103 -5.07 -11.17 -0.44
CA TYR A 103 -6.42 -10.82 -0.93
C TYR A 103 -7.50 -11.07 0.12
N ARG A 104 -7.38 -12.17 0.89
CA ARG A 104 -8.34 -12.51 1.96
C ARG A 104 -8.29 -11.61 3.19
N LEU A 105 -7.35 -10.67 3.27
CA LEU A 105 -7.40 -9.64 4.31
C LEU A 105 -8.69 -8.80 4.21
N SER A 106 -9.35 -8.74 3.05
CA SER A 106 -10.67 -8.11 2.91
C SER A 106 -11.75 -8.68 3.83
N GLU A 107 -11.55 -9.88 4.37
CA GLU A 107 -12.49 -10.53 5.28
C GLU A 107 -12.35 -10.05 6.73
N VAL A 108 -11.22 -9.42 7.07
CA VAL A 108 -10.83 -9.12 8.45
C VAL A 108 -10.22 -7.74 8.68
N LEU A 109 -9.93 -6.99 7.61
CA LEU A 109 -9.27 -5.69 7.68
C LEU A 109 -10.13 -4.61 7.02
N GLU A 110 -10.45 -3.58 7.80
CA GLU A 110 -11.27 -2.43 7.39
C GLU A 110 -10.52 -1.10 7.62
N PRO A 111 -10.91 -0.01 6.92
CA PRO A 111 -10.45 1.33 7.28
C PRO A 111 -10.75 1.66 8.74
N GLY A 112 -9.74 2.14 9.46
CA GLY A 112 -9.76 2.41 10.90
C GLY A 112 -9.00 1.38 11.73
N ASP A 113 -8.80 0.16 11.21
CA ASP A 113 -8.07 -0.89 11.91
C ASP A 113 -6.59 -0.55 12.05
N ARG A 114 -5.97 -1.08 13.11
CA ARG A 114 -4.52 -0.97 13.32
C ARG A 114 -3.78 -2.18 12.80
N ILE A 115 -2.66 -1.93 12.15
CA ILE A 115 -1.74 -2.95 11.67
C ILE A 115 -0.29 -2.57 11.90
N THR A 116 0.58 -3.57 11.82
CA THR A 116 2.02 -3.40 11.68
C THR A 116 2.49 -4.14 10.44
N LEU A 117 3.30 -3.49 9.62
CA LEU A 117 3.95 -4.04 8.44
C LEU A 117 5.46 -3.86 8.55
N VAL A 118 6.22 -4.76 7.93
CA VAL A 118 7.61 -4.48 7.54
C VAL A 118 7.62 -4.39 6.03
N ALA A 119 8.00 -3.23 5.50
CA ALA A 119 8.01 -2.94 4.08
C ALA A 119 9.43 -2.67 3.60
N LEU A 120 9.70 -3.05 2.36
CA LEU A 120 10.92 -2.66 1.66
C LEU A 120 10.60 -1.58 0.63
N ARG A 121 11.55 -0.66 0.47
CA ARG A 121 11.47 0.39 -0.55
C ARG A 121 12.08 -0.12 -1.85
N ASN A 122 11.36 0.07 -2.96
CA ASN A 122 11.91 -0.18 -4.28
C ASN A 122 13.04 0.81 -4.59
N CYS A 123 14.16 0.32 -5.10
CA CYS A 123 15.32 1.12 -5.49
C CYS A 123 15.09 1.93 -6.75
N LEU A 124 14.15 1.51 -7.60
CA LEU A 124 13.80 2.24 -8.80
C LEU A 124 12.62 3.20 -8.54
N PRO A 125 12.60 4.38 -9.18
CA PRO A 125 11.41 5.23 -9.18
C PRO A 125 10.16 4.46 -9.62
N PRO A 126 8.99 4.71 -9.01
CA PRO A 126 8.70 5.77 -8.04
C PRO A 126 9.02 5.42 -6.58
N HIS A 127 9.82 4.37 -6.33
CA HIS A 127 10.16 3.88 -4.99
C HIS A 127 8.98 3.35 -4.17
N GLN A 128 8.10 2.56 -4.81
CA GLN A 128 6.97 1.94 -4.12
C GLN A 128 7.42 1.16 -2.87
N LEU A 129 6.57 1.15 -1.86
CA LEU A 129 6.73 0.30 -0.69
C LEU A 129 6.03 -1.03 -0.95
N ARG A 130 6.69 -2.13 -0.63
CA ARG A 130 6.12 -3.46 -0.75
C ARG A 130 6.32 -4.26 0.52
N SER A 131 5.34 -5.06 0.88
CA SER A 131 5.41 -5.95 2.04
C SER A 131 4.93 -7.37 1.72
N THR A 132 5.54 -8.31 2.43
CA THR A 132 5.23 -9.75 2.49
C THR A 132 4.90 -10.19 3.91
N TRP A 133 4.71 -9.23 4.81
CA TRP A 133 4.52 -9.48 6.23
C TRP A 133 3.60 -8.42 6.82
N VAL A 134 2.47 -8.85 7.39
CA VAL A 134 1.57 -7.98 8.14
C VAL A 134 1.19 -8.65 9.44
N ARG A 135 1.08 -7.85 10.50
CA ARG A 135 0.47 -8.21 11.76
C ARG A 135 -0.78 -7.37 11.98
N LEU A 136 -1.89 -8.04 12.25
CA LEU A 136 -3.17 -7.42 12.57
C LEU A 136 -3.21 -6.98 14.03
N GLU A 137 -4.15 -6.11 14.41
CA GLU A 137 -4.35 -5.70 15.80
C GLU A 137 -4.62 -6.87 16.74
N SER A 138 -5.23 -7.95 16.24
CA SER A 138 -5.44 -9.21 16.98
C SER A 138 -4.14 -9.93 17.37
N GLY A 139 -3.00 -9.51 16.82
CA GLY A 139 -1.70 -10.16 16.95
C GLY A 139 -1.45 -11.25 15.91
N GLU A 140 -2.46 -11.59 15.09
CA GLU A 140 -2.30 -12.54 13.99
C GLU A 140 -1.29 -12.02 12.96
N VAL A 141 -0.37 -12.89 12.52
CA VAL A 141 0.63 -12.58 11.49
C VAL A 141 0.29 -13.32 10.20
N ARG A 142 0.34 -12.58 9.08
CA ARG A 142 0.29 -13.12 7.72
C ARG A 142 1.64 -12.83 7.06
N SER A 143 2.37 -13.89 6.73
CA SER A 143 3.68 -13.79 6.08
C SER A 143 3.81 -14.74 4.89
N TYR A 144 4.35 -14.24 3.77
CA TYR A 144 4.58 -15.00 2.55
C TYR A 144 6.08 -15.06 2.23
N GLU A 145 6.64 -16.27 2.20
CA GLU A 145 8.07 -16.52 1.96
C GLU A 145 8.42 -16.95 0.53
N GLY A 146 7.44 -17.02 -0.38
CA GLY A 146 7.69 -17.46 -1.75
C GLY A 146 8.27 -16.36 -2.66
N ASP A 147 8.24 -16.61 -3.97
CA ASP A 147 8.94 -15.81 -4.97
C ASP A 147 8.72 -14.30 -4.81
N TRP A 148 9.84 -13.62 -4.56
CA TRP A 148 9.94 -12.18 -4.34
C TRP A 148 10.91 -11.59 -5.38
N ALA A 149 10.75 -10.30 -5.66
CA ALA A 149 11.72 -9.59 -6.49
C ALA A 149 13.09 -9.53 -5.77
N PRO A 150 14.23 -9.35 -6.45
CA PRO A 150 15.52 -9.33 -5.79
C PRO A 150 15.60 -8.34 -4.62
N VAL A 151 15.95 -8.83 -3.43
CA VAL A 151 16.36 -8.01 -2.28
C VAL A 151 17.85 -7.72 -2.41
N VAL A 152 18.25 -6.48 -2.18
CA VAL A 152 19.63 -6.01 -2.35
C VAL A 152 20.10 -5.25 -1.12
N GLU A 153 21.42 -5.22 -0.91
CA GLU A 153 22.06 -4.51 0.22
C GLU A 153 22.04 -2.99 0.09
N THR A 154 21.85 -2.47 -1.12
CA THR A 154 21.74 -1.03 -1.36
C THR A 154 20.95 -0.76 -2.63
N CYS A 155 20.14 0.28 -2.56
CA CYS A 155 19.77 1.09 -3.71
C CYS A 155 20.94 2.04 -4.04
#